data_AF-A0A9P4Z125-F1
#
_entry.id   AF-A0A9P4Z125-F1
#
_cell.length_a   1.000
_cell.length_b   1.000
_cell.length_c   1.000
_cell.angle_alpha   90.00
_cell.angle_beta   90.00
_cell.angle_gamma   90.00
#
_symmetry.space_group_name_H-M   'P 1'
#
loop_
_entity.id
_entity.type
_entity.pdbx_description
1 polymer ?
#
loop_
_entity_poly.entity_id
_entity_poly.type
_entity_poly.pdbx_seq_one_letter_code
_entity_poly.pdbx_strand_id
1 'polypeptide(L)'
;MDYISSVLTAFPAAHSFNPDEPAEEDRAIRSYISALSGLGDTLREAVLAKPEYHLRLLDPSANSIGYLAVLEPLIATISPASSSNHPSSSVDRNVVLDATVDFLTQFDSRHIRYVGSLLLSVLEYVASGNAFSSLVTVELLSTVLLRIDPAGSMFTSIHPTLATLAYESDYIDPVLEVIDRDITSYPTLSRPKDSRPLCDASLSPSVFITVSSGMTRGIKANTVLEYNFVCGLIYTSCHQWGKAVKAFERVVTHPSKDKGVSKIMTEAYKRWMLVSLLYYGHAPTIPPYTSQSAKAIYTNISAPYTSIAQLFASSDAEKLRHEAESNRPIWEEAANQSLIDQVLSAYQQWQIINMRKVYTQISVSQIAVSTSSAVVNSPQTTEDDVVTLIEGMIESGMLKGELHTAEDGAYLKFHADHDRLTEQDFARQIAQSHLIISSVGKEYQLVNDYLSGNREYVNHVVREQKRFDKEEEDPTGSFESQIEDEDLMTGIIATG
;
A
#
# COMPACT_ATOMS: atom_id res chain seq x y z
N MET A 1 20.72 -38.99 -19.50
CA MET A 1 21.08 -38.45 -18.16
C MET A 1 22.23 -37.45 -18.26
N ASP A 2 23.34 -37.81 -18.89
CA ASP A 2 24.52 -36.93 -19.00
C ASP A 2 24.26 -35.67 -19.82
N TYR A 3 23.49 -35.78 -20.91
CA TYR A 3 23.10 -34.63 -21.72
C TYR A 3 22.23 -33.62 -20.95
N ILE A 4 21.22 -34.07 -20.21
CA ILE A 4 20.33 -33.21 -19.43
C ILE A 4 21.10 -32.51 -18.29
N SER A 5 21.96 -33.25 -17.59
CA SER A 5 22.79 -32.69 -16.52
C SER A 5 23.78 -31.65 -17.07
N SER A 6 24.34 -31.91 -18.26
CA SER A 6 25.21 -30.96 -18.97
C SER A 6 24.47 -29.68 -19.38
N VAL A 7 23.25 -29.81 -19.92
CA VAL A 7 22.42 -28.63 -20.24
C VAL A 7 22.06 -27.87 -18.97
N LEU A 8 21.62 -28.53 -17.89
CA LEU A 8 21.26 -27.87 -16.64
C LEU A 8 22.43 -27.09 -16.02
N THR A 9 23.65 -27.61 -16.10
CA THR A 9 24.87 -26.99 -15.54
C THR A 9 25.60 -26.06 -16.50
N ALA A 10 25.07 -25.85 -17.72
CA ALA A 10 25.68 -24.95 -18.70
C ALA A 10 25.65 -23.46 -18.29
N PHE A 11 24.90 -23.11 -17.25
CA PHE A 11 24.79 -21.78 -16.68
C PHE A 11 24.85 -21.83 -15.14
N PRO A 12 25.51 -20.88 -14.45
CA PRO A 12 26.29 -19.78 -15.02
C PRO A 12 27.58 -20.27 -15.67
N ALA A 13 28.10 -19.51 -16.64
CA ALA A 13 29.35 -19.86 -17.30
C ALA A 13 30.54 -19.78 -16.32
N ALA A 14 31.60 -20.56 -16.58
CA ALA A 14 32.80 -20.58 -15.72
C ALA A 14 33.56 -19.23 -15.65
N HIS A 15 33.23 -18.28 -16.53
CA HIS A 15 33.77 -16.91 -16.49
C HIS A 15 32.73 -15.98 -15.85
N SER A 16 33.21 -15.04 -15.02
CA SER A 16 32.37 -13.95 -14.52
C SER A 16 32.00 -13.02 -15.68
N PHE A 17 30.71 -12.74 -15.87
CA PHE A 17 30.26 -11.73 -16.80
C PHE A 17 30.77 -10.35 -16.37
N ASN A 18 31.14 -9.51 -17.34
CA ASN A 18 31.55 -8.14 -17.07
C ASN A 18 30.32 -7.31 -16.65
N PRO A 19 30.28 -6.71 -15.44
CA PRO A 19 29.16 -5.87 -15.00
C PRO A 19 28.89 -4.67 -15.92
N ASP A 20 29.92 -4.19 -16.62
CA ASP A 20 29.82 -3.05 -17.53
C ASP A 20 29.24 -3.42 -18.92
N GLU A 21 29.10 -4.73 -19.22
CA GLU A 21 28.60 -5.22 -20.50
C GLU A 21 27.46 -6.25 -20.32
N PRO A 22 26.28 -5.81 -19.83
CA PRO A 22 25.17 -6.72 -19.49
C PRO A 22 24.56 -7.43 -20.72
N ALA A 23 24.91 -7.01 -21.95
CA ALA A 23 24.44 -7.63 -23.18
C ALA A 23 24.99 -9.06 -23.40
N GLU A 24 26.19 -9.37 -22.90
CA GLU A 24 26.76 -10.72 -22.99
C GLU A 24 26.00 -11.69 -22.08
N GLU A 25 25.76 -11.29 -20.83
CA GLU A 25 24.98 -12.04 -19.85
C GLU A 25 23.54 -12.28 -20.36
N ASP A 26 22.87 -11.25 -20.90
CA ASP A 26 21.52 -11.39 -21.48
C ASP A 26 21.47 -12.44 -22.59
N ARG A 27 22.47 -12.45 -23.48
CA ARG A 27 22.55 -13.42 -24.58
C ARG A 27 22.79 -14.83 -24.05
N ALA A 28 23.67 -15.00 -23.07
CA ALA A 28 23.93 -16.28 -22.43
C ALA A 28 22.68 -16.83 -21.76
N ILE A 29 21.96 -16.02 -20.98
CA ILE A 29 20.71 -16.39 -20.32
C ILE A 29 19.65 -16.81 -21.36
N ARG A 30 19.45 -16.03 -22.43
CA ARG A 30 18.48 -16.37 -23.48
C ARG A 30 18.82 -17.67 -24.20
N SER A 31 20.10 -17.89 -24.49
CA SER A 31 20.57 -19.14 -25.09
C SER A 31 20.32 -20.33 -24.15
N TYR A 32 20.57 -20.14 -22.85
CA TYR A 32 20.32 -21.15 -21.83
C TYR A 32 18.83 -21.51 -21.71
N ILE A 33 17.95 -20.51 -21.65
CA ILE A 33 16.49 -20.72 -21.63
C ILE A 33 16.04 -21.44 -22.91
N SER A 34 16.57 -21.05 -24.07
CA SER A 34 16.26 -21.73 -25.33
C SER A 34 16.67 -23.21 -25.28
N ALA A 35 17.85 -23.53 -24.74
CA ALA A 35 18.31 -24.90 -24.59
C ALA A 35 17.41 -25.71 -23.63
N LEU A 36 17.03 -25.13 -22.48
CA LEU A 36 16.10 -25.75 -21.53
C LEU A 36 14.72 -26.01 -22.16
N SER A 37 14.17 -25.01 -22.86
CA SER A 37 12.88 -25.14 -23.54
C SER A 37 12.91 -26.22 -24.63
N GLY A 38 14.07 -26.42 -25.28
CA GLY A 38 14.28 -27.47 -26.27
C GLY A 38 14.27 -28.89 -25.71
N LEU A 39 14.50 -29.07 -24.40
CA LEU A 39 14.37 -30.37 -23.74
C LEU A 39 12.90 -30.75 -23.49
N GLY A 40 12.03 -29.78 -23.19
CA GLY A 40 10.59 -29.98 -23.01
C GLY A 40 10.25 -31.14 -22.05
N ASP A 41 9.40 -32.06 -22.50
CA ASP A 41 8.96 -33.22 -21.71
C ASP A 41 10.10 -34.16 -21.29
N THR A 42 11.20 -34.21 -22.04
CA THR A 42 12.35 -35.07 -21.69
C THR A 42 13.03 -34.61 -20.41
N LEU A 43 13.06 -33.30 -20.15
CA LEU A 43 13.55 -32.75 -18.88
C LEU A 43 12.60 -33.14 -17.75
N ARG A 44 11.28 -32.99 -17.97
CA ARG A 44 10.24 -33.34 -16.99
C ARG A 44 10.35 -34.81 -16.57
N GLU A 45 10.43 -35.74 -17.52
CA GLU A 45 10.55 -37.17 -17.22
C GLU A 45 11.83 -37.51 -16.45
N ALA A 46 12.97 -36.90 -16.82
CA ALA A 46 14.24 -37.12 -16.13
C ALA A 46 14.23 -36.58 -14.69
N VAL A 47 13.66 -35.39 -14.48
CA VAL A 47 13.51 -34.78 -13.16
C VAL A 47 12.62 -35.65 -12.26
N LEU A 48 11.49 -36.13 -12.77
CA LEU A 48 10.59 -37.01 -12.02
C LEU A 48 11.22 -38.36 -11.70
N ALA A 49 12.12 -38.87 -12.55
CA ALA A 49 12.83 -40.12 -12.31
C ALA A 49 13.88 -40.00 -11.20
N LYS A 50 14.55 -38.85 -11.04
CA LYS A 50 15.55 -38.61 -9.98
C LYS A 50 15.51 -37.17 -9.42
N PRO A 51 14.51 -36.83 -8.58
CA PRO A 51 14.31 -35.47 -8.06
C PRO A 51 15.52 -34.93 -7.28
N GLU A 52 15.98 -35.65 -6.26
CA GLU A 52 17.08 -35.21 -5.38
C GLU A 52 18.40 -34.99 -6.13
N TYR A 53 18.68 -35.82 -7.13
CA TYR A 53 19.91 -35.70 -7.92
C TYR A 53 19.93 -34.39 -8.70
N HIS A 54 18.82 -34.03 -9.35
CA HIS A 54 18.73 -32.82 -10.15
C HIS A 54 18.64 -31.54 -9.30
N LEU A 55 18.01 -31.61 -8.12
CA LEU A 55 18.01 -30.49 -7.16
C LEU A 55 19.41 -30.22 -6.59
N ARG A 56 20.15 -31.26 -6.18
CA ARG A 56 21.52 -31.10 -5.63
C ARG A 56 22.57 -30.68 -6.66
N LEU A 57 22.27 -30.80 -7.95
CA LEU A 57 23.18 -30.40 -9.02
C LEU A 57 23.25 -28.87 -9.18
N LEU A 58 22.23 -28.16 -8.70
CA LEU A 58 22.03 -26.74 -8.96
C LEU A 58 22.02 -25.96 -7.65
N ASP A 59 22.66 -24.80 -7.67
CA ASP A 59 22.58 -23.82 -6.59
C ASP A 59 21.49 -22.79 -6.94
N PRO A 60 20.48 -22.56 -6.08
CA PRO A 60 19.39 -21.63 -6.36
C PRO A 60 19.87 -20.19 -6.56
N SER A 61 20.96 -19.78 -5.91
CA SER A 61 21.53 -18.43 -6.04
C SER A 61 22.32 -18.27 -7.34
N ALA A 62 23.05 -19.30 -7.77
CA ALA A 62 23.89 -19.26 -8.96
C ALA A 62 23.10 -19.56 -10.25
N ASN A 63 22.15 -20.50 -10.22
CA ASN A 63 21.35 -20.90 -11.38
C ASN A 63 19.86 -21.02 -11.04
N SER A 64 19.26 -19.87 -10.74
CA SER A 64 17.83 -19.79 -10.37
C SER A 64 16.90 -20.23 -11.51
N ILE A 65 17.30 -20.03 -12.77
CA ILE A 65 16.52 -20.40 -13.96
C ILE A 65 16.42 -21.92 -14.09
N GLY A 66 17.57 -22.61 -14.06
CA GLY A 66 17.64 -24.06 -14.11
C GLY A 66 16.97 -24.69 -12.90
N TYR A 67 17.18 -24.11 -11.72
CA TYR A 67 16.55 -24.58 -10.49
C TYR A 67 15.02 -24.54 -10.58
N LEU A 68 14.43 -23.43 -11.06
CA LEU A 68 12.98 -23.35 -11.29
C LEU A 68 12.48 -24.34 -12.35
N ALA A 69 13.25 -24.56 -13.42
CA ALA A 69 12.88 -25.52 -14.46
C ALA A 69 12.82 -26.97 -13.92
N VAL A 70 13.58 -27.28 -12.86
CA VAL A 70 13.53 -28.56 -12.14
C VAL A 70 12.43 -28.56 -11.08
N LEU A 71 12.27 -27.46 -10.33
CA LEU A 71 11.36 -27.36 -9.19
C LEU A 71 9.88 -27.33 -9.61
N GLU A 72 9.53 -26.60 -10.66
CA GLU A 72 8.13 -26.42 -11.08
C GLU A 72 7.44 -27.76 -11.44
N PRO A 73 8.06 -28.67 -12.22
CA PRO A 73 7.48 -29.99 -12.46
C PRO A 73 7.29 -30.83 -11.19
N LEU A 74 8.18 -30.69 -10.20
CA LEU A 74 8.07 -31.41 -8.93
C LEU A 74 6.90 -30.88 -8.09
N ILE A 75 6.73 -29.56 -8.03
CA ILE A 75 5.57 -28.92 -7.38
C ILE A 75 4.27 -29.37 -8.04
N ALA A 76 4.22 -29.46 -9.38
CA ALA A 76 3.06 -29.93 -10.10
C ALA A 76 2.62 -31.35 -9.69
N THR A 77 3.54 -32.22 -9.24
CA THR A 77 3.18 -33.57 -8.75
C THR A 77 2.57 -33.59 -7.36
N ILE A 78 2.95 -32.66 -6.49
CA ILE A 78 2.46 -32.58 -5.10
C ILE A 78 1.30 -31.59 -4.92
N SER A 79 0.95 -30.86 -5.99
CA SER A 79 -0.16 -29.92 -6.01
C SER A 79 -1.50 -30.66 -6.14
N PRO A 80 -2.49 -30.34 -5.28
CA PRO A 80 -3.79 -31.03 -5.29
C PRO A 80 -4.61 -30.80 -6.57
N ALA A 81 -4.29 -29.78 -7.37
CA ALA A 81 -4.96 -29.50 -8.63
C ALA A 81 -4.67 -30.53 -9.75
N SER A 82 -3.62 -31.34 -9.57
CA SER A 82 -3.14 -32.33 -10.56
C SER A 82 -3.73 -33.73 -10.36
N SER A 83 -4.78 -33.87 -9.52
CA SER A 83 -5.39 -35.16 -9.20
C SER A 83 -6.26 -35.72 -10.34
N SER A 84 -5.67 -35.93 -11.52
CA SER A 84 -6.18 -36.80 -12.56
C SER A 84 -5.23 -37.98 -12.76
N ASN A 85 -5.66 -39.17 -12.30
CA ASN A 85 -5.26 -40.50 -12.77
C ASN A 85 -3.76 -40.83 -12.96
N HIS A 86 -2.84 -40.26 -12.18
CA HIS A 86 -1.48 -40.80 -12.10
C HIS A 86 -1.23 -41.56 -10.80
N PRO A 87 -0.64 -42.77 -10.86
CA PRO A 87 -0.33 -43.57 -9.69
C PRO A 87 0.63 -42.77 -8.80
N SER A 88 0.39 -42.82 -7.49
CA SER A 88 1.25 -42.35 -6.39
C SER A 88 2.66 -41.95 -6.85
N SER A 89 2.88 -40.65 -7.07
CA SER A 89 4.20 -40.12 -7.40
C SER A 89 5.18 -40.48 -6.29
N SER A 90 6.27 -41.15 -6.63
CA SER A 90 7.34 -41.58 -5.70
C SER A 90 8.19 -40.43 -5.14
N VAL A 91 7.77 -39.18 -5.37
CA VAL A 91 8.51 -37.97 -4.96
C VAL A 91 8.13 -37.64 -3.53
N ASP A 92 9.13 -37.59 -2.64
CA ASP A 92 8.92 -37.16 -1.26
C ASP A 92 8.50 -35.69 -1.24
N ARG A 93 7.33 -35.43 -0.68
CA ARG A 93 6.77 -34.09 -0.52
C ARG A 93 7.72 -33.17 0.25
N ASN A 94 8.38 -33.68 1.29
CA ASN A 94 9.25 -32.86 2.14
C ASN A 94 10.47 -32.35 1.34
N VAL A 95 11.04 -33.18 0.47
CA VAL A 95 12.16 -32.79 -0.40
C VAL A 95 11.78 -31.62 -1.30
N VAL A 96 10.56 -31.62 -1.85
CA VAL A 96 10.07 -30.54 -2.72
C VAL A 96 9.81 -29.26 -1.91
N LEU A 97 9.25 -29.39 -0.71
CA LEU A 97 9.00 -28.25 0.17
C LEU A 97 10.32 -27.61 0.65
N ASP A 98 11.29 -28.42 1.09
CA ASP A 98 12.62 -27.95 1.48
C ASP A 98 13.31 -27.23 0.32
N ALA A 99 13.28 -27.82 -0.88
CA ALA A 99 13.82 -27.21 -2.08
C ALA A 99 13.10 -25.90 -2.46
N THR A 100 11.82 -25.77 -2.14
CA THR A 100 11.03 -24.54 -2.37
C THR A 100 11.47 -23.45 -1.40
N VAL A 101 11.66 -23.75 -0.11
CA VAL A 101 12.17 -22.80 0.88
C VAL A 101 13.59 -22.35 0.51
N ASP A 102 14.47 -23.30 0.19
CA ASP A 102 15.85 -23.05 -0.20
C ASP A 102 15.91 -22.10 -1.41
N PHE A 103 15.08 -22.37 -2.43
CA PHE A 103 14.96 -21.52 -3.60
C PHE A 103 14.44 -20.11 -3.27
N LEU A 104 13.29 -20.00 -2.60
CA LEU A 104 12.62 -18.71 -2.34
C LEU A 104 13.44 -17.78 -1.44
N THR A 105 14.38 -18.33 -0.67
CA THR A 105 15.28 -17.57 0.20
C THR A 105 16.59 -17.14 -0.48
N GLN A 106 16.99 -17.78 -1.59
CA GLN A 106 18.35 -17.59 -2.14
C GLN A 106 18.41 -17.20 -3.62
N PHE A 107 17.31 -17.27 -4.38
CA PHE A 107 17.33 -16.99 -5.81
C PHE A 107 17.94 -15.61 -6.17
N ASP A 108 18.60 -15.51 -7.33
CA ASP A 108 19.06 -14.24 -7.89
C ASP A 108 17.88 -13.50 -8.56
N SER A 109 17.60 -12.28 -8.08
CA SER A 109 16.45 -11.49 -8.54
C SER A 109 16.53 -11.06 -10.02
N ARG A 110 17.73 -11.06 -10.64
CA ARG A 110 17.93 -10.77 -12.07
C ARG A 110 17.58 -11.96 -12.93
N HIS A 111 17.98 -13.17 -12.52
CA HIS A 111 17.64 -14.41 -13.22
C HIS A 111 16.13 -14.61 -13.36
N ILE A 112 15.37 -14.31 -12.30
CA ILE A 112 13.93 -14.51 -12.29
C ILE A 112 13.17 -13.59 -13.24
N ARG A 113 13.74 -12.43 -13.60
CA ARG A 113 13.14 -11.49 -14.57
C ARG A 113 12.89 -12.14 -15.94
N TYR A 114 13.60 -13.22 -16.26
CA TYR A 114 13.46 -13.97 -17.51
C TYR A 114 12.44 -15.11 -17.44
N VAL A 115 12.13 -15.60 -16.24
CA VAL A 115 11.28 -16.79 -16.00
C VAL A 115 10.13 -16.48 -15.03
N GLY A 116 9.55 -15.30 -15.18
CA GLY A 116 8.52 -14.79 -14.26
C GLY A 116 7.31 -15.71 -14.13
N SER A 117 6.89 -16.35 -15.22
CA SER A 117 5.77 -17.31 -15.19
C SER A 117 6.03 -18.53 -14.31
N LEU A 118 7.28 -19.04 -14.31
CA LEU A 118 7.66 -20.17 -13.46
C LEU A 118 7.67 -19.75 -11.99
N LEU A 119 8.28 -18.60 -11.68
CA LEU A 119 8.26 -18.05 -10.32
C LEU A 119 6.82 -17.86 -9.83
N LEU A 120 5.97 -17.20 -10.63
CA LEU A 120 4.60 -16.91 -10.23
C LEU A 120 3.81 -18.20 -9.95
N SER A 121 4.03 -19.27 -10.72
CA SER A 121 3.42 -20.59 -10.44
C SER A 121 3.81 -21.12 -9.05
N VAL A 122 5.10 -21.02 -8.70
CA VAL A 122 5.59 -21.40 -7.36
C VAL A 122 4.98 -20.52 -6.27
N LEU A 123 4.91 -19.21 -6.48
CA LEU A 123 4.33 -18.28 -5.51
C LEU A 123 2.83 -18.49 -5.33
N GLU A 124 2.09 -18.79 -6.39
CA GLU A 124 0.66 -19.11 -6.31
C GLU A 124 0.44 -20.43 -5.56
N TYR A 125 1.30 -21.44 -5.74
CA TYR A 125 1.25 -22.67 -4.96
C TYR A 125 1.51 -22.44 -3.47
N VAL A 126 2.52 -21.62 -3.14
CA VAL A 126 2.83 -21.25 -1.75
C VAL A 126 1.69 -20.45 -1.13
N ALA A 127 1.20 -19.44 -1.85
CA ALA A 127 0.09 -18.59 -1.43
C ALA A 127 -1.25 -19.34 -1.29
N SER A 128 -1.40 -20.52 -1.91
CA SER A 128 -2.61 -21.33 -1.77
C SER A 128 -2.74 -21.98 -0.39
N GLY A 129 -1.74 -21.87 0.50
CA GLY A 129 -1.72 -22.50 1.82
C GLY A 129 -1.57 -24.02 1.79
N ASN A 130 -1.38 -24.61 0.60
CA ASN A 130 -1.20 -26.05 0.47
C ASN A 130 0.24 -26.46 0.75
N ALA A 131 1.22 -25.56 0.59
CA ALA A 131 2.63 -25.87 0.74
C ALA A 131 3.07 -25.86 2.20
N PHE A 132 2.77 -24.76 2.92
CA PHE A 132 3.28 -24.47 4.26
C PHE A 132 2.16 -23.92 5.17
N SER A 133 2.45 -23.78 6.46
CA SER A 133 1.57 -23.05 7.40
C SER A 133 1.47 -21.58 7.00
N SER A 134 0.43 -20.87 7.47
CA SER A 134 0.24 -19.45 7.17
C SER A 134 1.45 -18.61 7.60
N LEU A 135 2.07 -18.92 8.75
CA LEU A 135 3.22 -18.21 9.28
C LEU A 135 4.42 -18.27 8.33
N VAL A 136 4.80 -19.48 7.91
CA VAL A 136 5.91 -19.69 6.97
C VAL A 136 5.59 -19.10 5.60
N THR A 137 4.33 -19.19 5.17
CA THR A 137 3.87 -18.63 3.89
C THR A 137 4.04 -17.10 3.87
N VAL A 138 3.61 -16.41 4.93
CA VAL A 138 3.75 -14.95 5.05
C VAL A 138 5.22 -14.55 5.04
N GLU A 139 6.07 -15.22 5.83
CA GLU A 139 7.52 -14.98 5.88
C GLU A 139 8.16 -15.09 4.48
N LEU A 140 7.89 -16.20 3.78
CA LEU A 140 8.45 -16.48 2.47
C LEU A 140 7.98 -15.47 1.42
N LEU A 141 6.68 -15.19 1.36
CA LEU A 141 6.12 -14.26 0.37
C LEU A 141 6.63 -12.83 0.60
N SER A 142 6.70 -12.36 1.85
CA SER A 142 7.30 -11.05 2.18
C SER A 142 8.75 -10.98 1.73
N THR A 143 9.54 -12.01 2.06
CA THR A 143 10.96 -12.12 1.68
C THR A 143 11.14 -12.10 0.17
N VAL A 144 10.29 -12.81 -0.58
CA VAL A 144 10.36 -12.87 -2.04
C VAL A 144 9.99 -11.52 -2.67
N LEU A 145 8.90 -10.88 -2.23
CA LEU A 145 8.47 -9.60 -2.78
C LEU A 145 9.55 -8.53 -2.61
N LEU A 146 10.15 -8.43 -1.42
CA LEU A 146 11.22 -7.47 -1.14
C LEU A 146 12.55 -7.85 -1.83
N ARG A 147 12.79 -9.13 -2.13
CA ARG A 147 13.97 -9.53 -2.92
C ARG A 147 13.83 -9.15 -4.41
N ILE A 148 12.61 -9.21 -4.95
CA ILE A 148 12.33 -8.85 -6.35
C ILE A 148 12.27 -7.32 -6.52
N ASP A 149 11.60 -6.64 -5.59
CA ASP A 149 11.47 -5.18 -5.55
C ASP A 149 11.78 -4.67 -4.14
N PRO A 150 13.06 -4.35 -3.84
CA PRO A 150 13.47 -3.85 -2.53
C PRO A 150 12.83 -2.53 -2.12
N ALA A 151 12.36 -1.73 -3.10
CA ALA A 151 11.66 -0.48 -2.83
C ALA A 151 10.17 -0.71 -2.50
N GLY A 152 9.61 -1.87 -2.87
CA GLY A 152 8.17 -2.15 -2.78
C GLY A 152 7.31 -1.23 -3.64
N SER A 153 7.88 -0.75 -4.74
CA SER A 153 7.27 0.22 -5.66
C SER A 153 6.16 -0.37 -6.54
N MET A 154 6.20 -1.69 -6.80
CA MET A 154 5.31 -2.39 -7.72
C MET A 154 4.24 -3.21 -7.01
N PHE A 155 2.97 -2.96 -7.37
CA PHE A 155 1.89 -3.85 -6.97
C PHE A 155 1.88 -5.15 -7.79
N THR A 156 1.61 -6.28 -7.14
CA THR A 156 1.48 -7.60 -7.80
C THR A 156 0.24 -8.34 -7.32
N SER A 157 -0.15 -9.39 -8.05
CA SER A 157 -1.28 -10.24 -7.68
C SER A 157 -1.09 -11.02 -6.37
N ILE A 158 0.13 -11.08 -5.83
CA ILE A 158 0.44 -11.78 -4.57
C ILE A 158 0.20 -10.91 -3.33
N HIS A 159 0.35 -9.59 -3.44
CA HIS A 159 0.12 -8.63 -2.35
C HIS A 159 -1.21 -8.81 -1.61
N PRO A 160 -2.39 -8.88 -2.28
CA PRO A 160 -3.67 -9.07 -1.59
C PRO A 160 -3.70 -10.39 -0.81
N THR A 161 -3.22 -11.49 -1.41
CA THR A 161 -3.21 -12.80 -0.76
C THR A 161 -2.29 -12.82 0.45
N LEU A 162 -1.10 -12.21 0.35
CA LEU A 162 -0.18 -12.04 1.46
C LEU A 162 -0.82 -11.26 2.62
N ALA A 163 -1.41 -10.09 2.32
CA ALA A 163 -2.04 -9.26 3.33
C ALA A 163 -3.20 -10.00 4.03
N THR A 164 -4.06 -10.68 3.26
CA THR A 164 -5.17 -11.47 3.82
C THR A 164 -4.67 -12.60 4.71
N LEU A 165 -3.68 -13.38 4.25
CA LEU A 165 -3.10 -14.48 5.04
C LEU A 165 -2.48 -13.98 6.35
N ALA A 166 -1.75 -12.86 6.31
CA ALA A 166 -1.14 -12.27 7.50
C ALA A 166 -2.19 -11.80 8.50
N TYR A 167 -3.25 -11.14 8.02
CA TYR A 167 -4.36 -10.69 8.87
C TYR A 167 -5.14 -11.87 9.48
N GLU A 168 -5.46 -12.91 8.69
CA GLU A 168 -6.21 -14.08 9.16
C GLU A 168 -5.41 -14.95 10.15
N SER A 169 -4.08 -14.98 10.02
CA SER A 169 -3.20 -15.75 10.90
C SER A 169 -2.67 -14.97 12.11
N ASP A 170 -3.03 -13.69 12.24
CA ASP A 170 -2.53 -12.77 13.27
C ASP A 170 -0.98 -12.71 13.32
N TYR A 171 -0.33 -12.90 12.17
CA TYR A 171 1.12 -12.83 12.03
C TYR A 171 1.52 -11.67 11.13
N ILE A 172 1.64 -10.50 11.75
CA ILE A 172 1.66 -9.20 11.07
C ILE A 172 3.09 -8.68 10.83
N ASP A 173 4.06 -9.00 11.67
CA ASP A 173 5.39 -8.36 11.63
C ASP A 173 6.08 -8.45 10.25
N PRO A 174 6.16 -9.61 9.57
CA PRO A 174 6.84 -9.68 8.28
C PRO A 174 6.08 -8.99 7.15
N VAL A 175 4.75 -8.85 7.26
CA VAL A 175 3.97 -8.17 6.22
C VAL A 175 4.07 -6.66 6.35
N LEU A 176 4.31 -6.13 7.56
CA LEU A 176 4.53 -4.69 7.77
C LEU A 176 5.68 -4.16 6.91
N GLU A 177 6.77 -4.92 6.76
CA GLU A 177 7.91 -4.53 5.92
C GLU A 177 7.56 -4.35 4.43
N VAL A 178 6.49 -5.02 3.97
CA VAL A 178 5.96 -4.93 2.61
C VAL A 178 4.90 -3.84 2.50
N ILE A 179 3.90 -3.83 3.39
CA ILE A 179 2.76 -2.91 3.27
C ILE A 179 3.10 -1.47 3.66
N ASP A 180 4.20 -1.26 4.39
CA ASP A 180 4.76 0.06 4.70
C ASP A 180 5.48 0.69 3.50
N ARG A 181 5.72 -0.07 2.43
CA ARG A 181 6.32 0.46 1.19
C ARG A 181 5.29 1.21 0.37
N ASP A 182 5.74 2.28 -0.27
CA ASP A 182 4.90 3.09 -1.13
C ASP A 182 4.81 2.48 -2.54
N ILE A 183 3.66 1.89 -2.83
CA ILE A 183 3.33 1.43 -4.18
C ILE A 183 3.12 2.65 -5.08
N THR A 184 4.04 2.88 -6.01
CA THR A 184 3.99 3.97 -6.98
C THR A 184 3.55 3.50 -8.36
N SER A 185 3.64 2.20 -8.65
CA SER A 185 3.44 1.65 -9.98
C SER A 185 2.57 0.38 -9.98
N TYR A 186 1.78 0.23 -11.04
CA TYR A 186 0.93 -0.93 -11.30
C TYR A 186 1.39 -1.63 -12.58
N PRO A 187 1.25 -2.97 -12.66
CA PRO A 187 1.79 -3.74 -13.77
C PRO A 187 0.99 -3.47 -15.05
N THR A 188 1.73 -3.23 -16.13
CA THR A 188 1.17 -3.04 -17.46
C THR A 188 0.96 -4.36 -18.19
N LEU A 189 0.09 -4.35 -19.20
CA LEU A 189 -0.12 -5.51 -20.07
C LEU A 189 1.15 -5.84 -20.89
N SER A 190 1.82 -4.80 -21.39
CA SER A 190 3.02 -4.93 -22.21
C SER A 190 4.21 -4.25 -21.55
N ARG A 191 5.40 -4.82 -21.76
CA ARG A 191 6.67 -4.25 -21.32
C ARG A 191 6.86 -2.84 -21.89
N PRO A 192 7.14 -1.83 -21.05
CA PRO A 192 7.59 -0.52 -21.51
C PRO A 192 8.83 -0.65 -22.39
N LYS A 193 8.95 0.22 -23.39
CA LYS A 193 10.13 0.23 -24.26
C LYS A 193 11.35 0.72 -23.45
N ASP A 194 12.20 -0.21 -23.06
CA ASP A 194 13.52 0.05 -22.50
C ASP A 194 14.55 -0.73 -23.33
N SER A 195 15.63 -0.05 -23.72
CA SER A 195 16.68 -0.65 -24.55
C SER A 195 17.65 -1.51 -23.74
N ARG A 196 17.64 -1.38 -22.41
CA ARG A 196 18.51 -2.13 -21.51
C ARG A 196 18.07 -3.61 -21.39
N PRO A 197 19.03 -4.54 -21.25
CA PRO A 197 18.74 -5.95 -21.03
C PRO A 197 18.09 -6.20 -19.66
N LEU A 198 17.43 -7.35 -19.48
CA LEU A 198 16.70 -7.66 -18.23
C LEU A 198 17.65 -7.91 -17.05
N CYS A 199 18.87 -8.40 -17.29
CA CYS A 199 19.89 -8.60 -16.27
C CYS A 199 20.52 -7.30 -15.75
N ASP A 200 20.23 -6.14 -16.36
CA ASP A 200 20.73 -4.84 -15.91
C ASP A 200 20.20 -4.50 -14.50
N ALA A 201 21.10 -4.29 -13.55
CA ALA A 201 20.75 -3.99 -12.16
C ALA A 201 20.02 -2.65 -11.98
N SER A 202 20.24 -1.69 -12.88
CA SER A 202 19.64 -0.35 -12.85
C SER A 202 18.21 -0.31 -13.40
N LEU A 203 17.69 -1.45 -13.88
CA LEU A 203 16.38 -1.53 -14.50
C LEU A 203 15.27 -1.38 -13.46
N SER A 204 14.33 -0.47 -13.72
CA SER A 204 13.16 -0.27 -12.86
C SER A 204 12.29 -1.53 -12.80
N PRO A 205 11.76 -1.90 -11.62
CA PRO A 205 10.76 -2.95 -11.47
C PRO A 205 9.57 -2.85 -12.43
N SER A 206 9.13 -1.64 -12.78
CA SER A 206 8.03 -1.41 -13.73
C SER A 206 8.30 -1.93 -15.15
N VAL A 207 9.56 -2.18 -15.50
CA VAL A 207 9.95 -2.71 -16.82
C VAL A 207 9.81 -4.23 -16.88
N PHE A 208 10.06 -4.95 -15.78
CA PHE A 208 10.11 -6.42 -15.77
C PHE A 208 8.98 -7.07 -14.96
N ILE A 209 8.34 -6.38 -14.02
CA ILE A 209 7.15 -6.85 -13.31
C ILE A 209 5.91 -6.47 -14.12
N THR A 210 5.60 -7.26 -15.13
CA THR A 210 4.47 -7.02 -16.05
C THR A 210 3.64 -8.29 -16.23
N VAL A 211 2.44 -8.15 -16.79
CA VAL A 211 1.60 -9.32 -17.09
C VAL A 211 2.22 -10.17 -18.20
N SER A 212 2.88 -9.54 -19.18
CA SER A 212 3.51 -10.25 -20.30
C SER A 212 4.79 -10.99 -19.93
N SER A 213 5.54 -10.55 -18.91
CA SER A 213 6.67 -11.32 -18.38
C SER A 213 6.24 -12.49 -17.48
N GLY A 214 4.94 -12.58 -17.15
CA GLY A 214 4.40 -13.61 -16.28
C GLY A 214 4.73 -13.41 -14.80
N MET A 215 5.32 -12.27 -14.40
CA MET A 215 5.67 -11.97 -13.00
C MET A 215 4.45 -11.66 -12.12
N THR A 216 3.30 -11.35 -12.72
CA THR A 216 2.05 -11.07 -12.00
C THR A 216 0.85 -11.37 -12.89
N ARG A 217 -0.28 -11.70 -12.28
CA ARG A 217 -1.57 -11.72 -13.00
C ARG A 217 -2.06 -10.29 -13.26
N GLY A 218 -3.03 -10.17 -14.16
CA GLY A 218 -3.70 -8.90 -14.45
C GLY A 218 -4.43 -8.37 -13.20
N ILE A 219 -4.19 -7.10 -12.88
CA ILE A 219 -4.76 -6.46 -11.69
C ILE A 219 -6.14 -5.90 -12.01
N LYS A 220 -7.11 -6.19 -11.14
CA LYS A 220 -8.47 -5.66 -11.21
C LYS A 220 -8.68 -4.62 -10.11
N ALA A 221 -9.62 -3.70 -10.31
CA ALA A 221 -9.98 -2.70 -9.30
C ALA A 221 -10.31 -3.32 -7.93
N ASN A 222 -11.06 -4.43 -7.92
CA ASN A 222 -11.39 -5.14 -6.68
C ASN A 222 -10.15 -5.62 -5.90
N THR A 223 -9.12 -6.07 -6.61
CA THR A 223 -7.85 -6.53 -6.01
C THR A 223 -7.12 -5.39 -5.29
N VAL A 224 -7.15 -4.18 -5.87
CA VAL A 224 -6.55 -2.99 -5.26
C VAL A 224 -7.35 -2.54 -4.03
N LEU A 225 -8.68 -2.58 -4.12
CA LEU A 225 -9.58 -2.24 -3.01
C LEU A 225 -9.39 -3.22 -1.83
N GLU A 226 -9.38 -4.51 -2.11
CA GLU A 226 -9.19 -5.58 -1.12
C GLU A 226 -7.85 -5.43 -0.39
N TYR A 227 -6.75 -5.28 -1.13
CA TYR A 227 -5.44 -5.08 -0.54
C TYR A 227 -5.39 -3.87 0.39
N ASN A 228 -5.83 -2.69 -0.06
CA ASN A 228 -5.80 -1.48 0.77
C ASN A 228 -6.75 -1.57 1.98
N PHE A 229 -7.88 -2.26 1.82
CA PHE A 229 -8.82 -2.51 2.92
C PHE A 229 -8.19 -3.39 3.99
N VAL A 230 -7.55 -4.50 3.60
CA VAL A 230 -6.85 -5.40 4.53
C VAL A 230 -5.66 -4.71 5.18
N CYS A 231 -4.89 -3.89 4.45
CA CYS A 231 -3.87 -3.04 5.06
C CYS A 231 -4.46 -2.14 6.15
N GLY A 232 -5.62 -1.53 5.90
CA GLY A 232 -6.33 -0.74 6.90
C GLY A 232 -6.72 -1.55 8.13
N LEU A 233 -7.16 -2.80 7.96
CA LEU A 233 -7.45 -3.71 9.08
C LEU A 233 -6.20 -4.07 9.88
N ILE A 234 -5.10 -4.40 9.20
CA ILE A 234 -3.80 -4.70 9.83
C ILE A 234 -3.29 -3.49 10.64
N TYR A 235 -3.28 -2.29 10.05
CA TYR A 235 -2.86 -1.09 10.78
C TYR A 235 -3.79 -0.78 11.96
N THR A 236 -5.07 -1.12 11.84
CA THR A 236 -6.06 -0.97 12.92
C THR A 236 -5.77 -1.95 14.07
N SER A 237 -5.47 -3.21 13.80
CA SER A 237 -5.14 -4.20 14.84
C SER A 237 -3.83 -3.87 15.56
N CYS A 238 -2.89 -3.23 14.87
CA CYS A 238 -1.64 -2.74 15.47
C CYS A 238 -1.75 -1.34 16.10
N HIS A 239 -2.95 -0.75 16.17
CA HIS A 239 -3.17 0.63 16.66
C HIS A 239 -2.33 1.71 15.93
N GLN A 240 -1.90 1.45 14.70
CA GLN A 240 -1.18 2.40 13.84
C GLN A 240 -2.19 3.31 13.12
N TRP A 241 -2.92 4.11 13.90
CA TRP A 241 -4.08 4.87 13.44
C TRP A 241 -3.81 5.75 12.21
N GLY A 242 -2.68 6.46 12.18
CA GLY A 242 -2.33 7.32 11.06
C GLY A 242 -2.15 6.56 9.73
N LYS A 243 -1.60 5.34 9.77
CA LYS A 243 -1.48 4.49 8.58
C LYS A 243 -2.82 3.87 8.19
N ALA A 244 -3.63 3.45 9.17
CA ALA A 244 -4.98 2.94 8.95
C ALA A 244 -5.88 3.97 8.26
N VAL A 245 -5.85 5.23 8.71
CA VAL A 245 -6.59 6.34 8.07
C VAL A 245 -6.23 6.45 6.59
N LYS A 246 -4.93 6.49 6.27
CA LYS A 246 -4.45 6.59 4.88
C LYS A 246 -4.85 5.38 4.03
N ALA A 247 -4.75 4.17 4.60
CA ALA A 247 -5.13 2.94 3.90
C ALA A 247 -6.63 2.92 3.56
N PHE A 248 -7.50 3.24 4.51
CA PHE A 248 -8.94 3.33 4.24
C PHE A 248 -9.28 4.50 3.31
N GLU A 249 -8.59 5.64 3.39
CA GLU A 249 -8.77 6.77 2.48
C GLU A 249 -8.50 6.38 1.01
N ARG A 250 -7.45 5.58 0.75
CA ARG A 250 -7.16 5.03 -0.59
C ARG A 250 -8.33 4.17 -1.12
N VAL A 251 -9.00 3.41 -0.26
CA VAL A 251 -10.19 2.63 -0.63
C VAL A 251 -11.39 3.55 -0.91
N VAL A 252 -11.64 4.52 -0.02
CA VAL A 252 -12.78 5.47 -0.11
C VAL A 252 -12.69 6.36 -1.34
N THR A 253 -11.49 6.75 -1.73
CA THR A 253 -11.24 7.64 -2.86
C THR A 253 -11.09 6.93 -4.20
N HIS A 254 -11.14 5.59 -4.21
CA HIS A 254 -10.93 4.81 -5.41
C HIS A 254 -11.91 5.21 -6.54
N PRO A 255 -11.45 5.36 -7.79
CA PRO A 255 -12.33 5.74 -8.88
C PRO A 255 -13.45 4.71 -9.12
N SER A 256 -14.69 5.14 -8.94
CA SER A 256 -15.89 4.36 -9.24
C SER A 256 -16.51 4.79 -10.57
N LYS A 257 -16.87 3.82 -11.42
CA LYS A 257 -17.76 4.05 -12.57
C LYS A 257 -19.21 4.27 -12.11
N ASP A 258 -20.05 4.83 -12.98
CA ASP A 258 -21.44 5.23 -12.78
C ASP A 258 -22.16 4.60 -11.56
N LYS A 259 -22.45 5.45 -10.56
CA LYS A 259 -23.27 5.22 -9.35
C LYS A 259 -22.88 4.04 -8.45
N GLY A 260 -21.80 3.31 -8.72
CA GLY A 260 -21.41 2.13 -7.95
C GLY A 260 -20.31 2.41 -6.93
N VAL A 261 -20.64 2.48 -5.64
CA VAL A 261 -19.68 2.26 -4.55
C VAL A 261 -19.76 0.78 -4.18
N SER A 262 -18.62 0.09 -4.11
CA SER A 262 -18.60 -1.33 -3.74
C SER A 262 -18.82 -1.53 -2.24
N LYS A 263 -19.20 -2.74 -1.81
CA LYS A 263 -19.34 -3.06 -0.38
C LYS A 263 -18.04 -2.82 0.40
N ILE A 264 -16.88 -3.14 -0.19
CA ILE A 264 -15.56 -2.88 0.41
C ILE A 264 -15.38 -1.39 0.68
N MET A 265 -15.72 -0.54 -0.29
CA MET A 265 -15.63 0.91 -0.14
C MET A 265 -16.58 1.45 0.93
N THR A 266 -17.80 0.92 1.02
CA THR A 266 -18.76 1.32 2.06
C THR A 266 -18.31 0.91 3.46
N GLU A 267 -17.73 -0.28 3.61
CA GLU A 267 -17.19 -0.76 4.89
C GLU A 267 -15.91 -0.03 5.30
N ALA A 268 -15.07 0.31 4.33
CA ALA A 268 -13.90 1.15 4.53
C ALA A 268 -14.29 2.54 5.02
N TYR A 269 -15.32 3.17 4.42
CA TYR A 269 -15.76 4.50 4.83
C TYR A 269 -16.20 4.56 6.29
N LYS A 270 -16.99 3.57 6.74
CA LYS A 270 -17.42 3.46 8.14
C LYS A 270 -16.22 3.38 9.10
N ARG A 271 -15.25 2.53 8.80
CA ARG A 271 -14.01 2.36 9.60
C ARG A 271 -13.12 3.60 9.53
N TRP A 272 -13.01 4.21 8.36
CA TRP A 272 -12.25 5.43 8.14
C TRP A 272 -12.75 6.57 9.03
N MET A 273 -14.07 6.71 9.21
CA MET A 273 -14.63 7.67 10.16
C MET A 273 -14.19 7.39 11.60
N LEU A 274 -14.35 6.16 12.08
CA LEU A 274 -14.00 5.79 13.46
C LEU A 274 -12.50 5.95 13.73
N VAL A 275 -11.66 5.43 12.85
CA VAL A 275 -10.20 5.52 12.96
C VAL A 275 -9.72 6.97 12.85
N SER A 276 -10.42 7.82 12.09
CA SER A 276 -10.14 9.26 12.06
C SER A 276 -10.50 9.97 13.36
N LEU A 277 -11.56 9.56 14.07
CA LEU A 277 -11.85 10.07 15.42
C LEU A 277 -10.72 9.69 16.39
N LEU A 278 -10.21 8.46 16.30
CA LEU A 278 -9.09 8.00 17.12
C LEU A 278 -7.79 8.76 16.83
N TYR A 279 -7.52 9.06 15.55
CA TYR A 279 -6.27 9.69 15.12
C TYR A 279 -6.26 11.22 15.15
N TYR A 280 -7.33 11.87 14.69
CA TYR A 280 -7.43 13.33 14.58
C TYR A 280 -8.29 13.98 15.67
N GLY A 281 -9.09 13.19 16.38
CA GLY A 281 -10.08 13.70 17.33
C GLY A 281 -11.32 14.32 16.68
N HIS A 282 -11.48 14.17 15.37
CA HIS A 282 -12.61 14.70 14.61
C HIS A 282 -12.87 13.90 13.33
N ALA A 283 -14.04 14.10 12.73
CA ALA A 283 -14.40 13.45 11.47
C ALA A 283 -13.41 13.82 10.34
N PRO A 284 -13.11 12.89 9.42
CA PRO A 284 -12.22 13.18 8.31
C PRO A 284 -12.95 14.00 7.23
N THR A 285 -12.18 14.72 6.44
CA THR A 285 -12.71 15.44 5.25
C THR A 285 -12.48 14.59 4.01
N ILE A 286 -13.55 14.29 3.26
CA ILE A 286 -13.42 13.54 2.00
C ILE A 286 -12.61 14.37 1.00
N PRO A 287 -11.53 13.80 0.41
CA PRO A 287 -10.74 14.53 -0.57
C PRO A 287 -11.58 15.06 -1.75
N PRO A 288 -11.23 16.24 -2.30
CA PRO A 288 -12.04 16.92 -3.30
C PRO A 288 -12.20 16.10 -4.58
N TYR A 289 -11.17 15.33 -4.96
CA TYR A 289 -11.14 14.48 -6.15
C TYR A 289 -12.02 13.21 -6.04
N THR A 290 -12.55 12.88 -4.86
CA THR A 290 -13.51 11.78 -4.72
C THR A 290 -14.81 12.11 -5.45
N SER A 291 -15.36 11.14 -6.19
CA SER A 291 -16.54 11.36 -7.02
C SER A 291 -17.77 11.81 -6.21
N GLN A 292 -18.57 12.71 -6.77
CA GLN A 292 -19.75 13.26 -6.08
C GLN A 292 -20.81 12.18 -5.80
N SER A 293 -20.95 11.20 -6.70
CA SER A 293 -21.84 10.06 -6.51
C SER A 293 -21.40 9.19 -5.32
N ALA A 294 -20.11 8.94 -5.17
CA ALA A 294 -19.59 8.20 -4.03
C ALA A 294 -19.81 8.96 -2.72
N LYS A 295 -19.50 10.26 -2.69
CA LYS A 295 -19.76 11.15 -1.54
C LYS A 295 -21.22 11.05 -1.07
N ALA A 296 -22.18 11.17 -2.00
CA ALA A 296 -23.60 11.08 -1.68
C ALA A 296 -24.00 9.71 -1.09
N ILE A 297 -23.45 8.62 -1.62
CA ILE A 297 -23.70 7.27 -1.11
C ILE A 297 -23.14 7.13 0.30
N TYR A 298 -21.88 7.54 0.52
CA TYR A 298 -21.24 7.48 1.82
C TYR A 298 -22.03 8.22 2.89
N THR A 299 -22.47 9.45 2.62
CA THR A 299 -23.29 10.22 3.56
C THR A 299 -24.58 9.48 3.94
N ASN A 300 -25.25 8.85 2.97
CA ASN A 300 -26.51 8.15 3.21
C ASN A 300 -26.33 6.90 4.10
N ILE A 301 -25.36 6.05 3.77
CA ILE A 301 -25.17 4.75 4.46
C ILE A 301 -24.52 4.87 5.84
N SER A 302 -23.95 6.02 6.18
CA SER A 302 -23.12 6.23 7.37
C SER A 302 -23.78 7.14 8.40
N ALA A 303 -25.09 7.38 8.29
CA ALA A 303 -25.80 8.29 9.21
C ALA A 303 -25.53 7.98 10.70
N PRO A 304 -25.57 6.72 11.18
CA PRO A 304 -25.22 6.41 12.58
C PRO A 304 -23.75 6.75 12.93
N TYR A 305 -22.82 6.51 12.01
CA TYR A 305 -21.39 6.83 12.21
C TYR A 305 -21.15 8.35 12.22
N THR A 306 -21.91 9.09 11.41
CA THR A 306 -21.91 10.56 11.38
C THR A 306 -22.44 11.14 12.69
N SER A 307 -23.49 10.55 13.25
CA SER A 307 -24.03 10.90 14.57
C SER A 307 -22.97 10.73 15.66
N ILE A 308 -22.30 9.57 15.72
CA ILE A 308 -21.17 9.32 16.62
C ILE A 308 -20.08 10.38 16.45
N ALA A 309 -19.67 10.67 15.22
CA ALA A 309 -18.61 11.65 14.96
C ALA A 309 -18.98 13.08 15.39
N GLN A 310 -20.24 13.48 15.24
CA GLN A 310 -20.74 14.78 15.70
C GLN A 310 -20.78 14.85 17.23
N LEU A 311 -21.27 13.80 17.90
CA LEU A 311 -21.33 13.71 19.35
C LEU A 311 -19.93 13.64 19.97
N PHE A 312 -18.97 12.99 19.31
CA PHE A 312 -17.57 12.94 19.72
C PHE A 312 -16.91 14.33 19.75
N ALA A 313 -17.31 15.23 18.84
CA ALA A 313 -16.85 16.61 18.83
C ALA A 313 -17.58 17.52 19.85
N SER A 314 -18.65 17.02 20.48
CA SER A 314 -19.41 17.74 21.50
C SER A 314 -18.82 17.51 22.91
N SER A 315 -19.42 18.12 23.93
CA SER A 315 -19.06 17.88 25.34
C SER A 315 -20.07 16.98 26.07
N ASP A 316 -20.93 16.26 25.33
CA ASP A 316 -22.04 15.47 25.88
C ASP A 316 -21.74 13.96 25.83
N ALA A 317 -21.03 13.47 26.85
CA ALA A 317 -20.65 12.07 26.97
C ALA A 317 -21.86 11.13 27.10
N GLU A 318 -22.93 11.58 27.77
CA GLU A 318 -24.16 10.80 27.95
C GLU A 318 -24.86 10.53 26.63
N LYS A 319 -25.00 11.56 25.78
CA LYS A 319 -25.59 11.38 24.45
C LYS A 319 -24.72 10.50 23.56
N LEU A 320 -23.39 10.69 23.59
CA LEU A 320 -22.47 9.85 22.83
C LEU A 320 -22.62 8.37 23.21
N ARG A 321 -22.67 8.08 24.51
CA ARG A 321 -22.86 6.72 25.04
C ARG A 321 -24.23 6.14 24.66
N HIS A 322 -25.30 6.91 24.84
CA HIS A 322 -26.64 6.48 24.47
C HIS A 322 -26.75 6.17 22.96
N GLU A 323 -26.13 6.98 22.11
CA GLU A 323 -26.10 6.75 20.65
C GLU A 323 -25.35 5.46 20.30
N ALA A 324 -24.22 5.21 20.96
CA ALA A 324 -23.45 3.99 20.78
C ALA A 324 -24.22 2.75 21.23
N GLU A 325 -24.91 2.81 22.37
CA GLU A 325 -25.72 1.70 22.90
C GLU A 325 -26.96 1.43 22.03
N SER A 326 -27.67 2.49 21.61
CA SER A 326 -28.92 2.37 20.84
C SER A 326 -28.72 1.75 19.46
N ASN A 327 -27.53 1.94 18.87
CA ASN A 327 -27.18 1.44 17.55
C ASN A 327 -26.29 0.18 17.60
N ARG A 328 -26.12 -0.46 18.77
CA ARG A 328 -25.29 -1.66 18.96
C ARG A 328 -25.46 -2.73 17.86
N PRO A 329 -26.69 -3.12 17.44
CA PRO A 329 -26.86 -4.11 16.39
C PRO A 329 -26.21 -3.72 15.05
N ILE A 330 -26.16 -2.42 14.73
CA ILE A 330 -25.53 -1.89 13.50
C ILE A 330 -24.02 -2.06 13.55
N TRP A 331 -23.41 -1.87 14.73
CA TRP A 331 -21.97 -2.02 14.93
C TRP A 331 -21.55 -3.49 14.89
N GLU A 332 -22.36 -4.37 15.50
CA GLU A 332 -22.12 -5.82 15.52
C GLU A 332 -22.25 -6.42 14.12
N GLU A 333 -23.28 -6.06 13.36
CA GLU A 333 -23.45 -6.50 11.96
C GLU A 333 -22.26 -6.06 11.08
N ALA A 334 -21.73 -4.85 11.33
CA ALA A 334 -20.59 -4.31 10.59
C ALA A 334 -19.21 -4.75 11.14
N ALA A 335 -19.16 -5.58 12.20
CA ALA A 335 -17.95 -5.94 12.92
C ALA A 335 -17.09 -4.73 13.33
N ASN A 336 -17.75 -3.68 13.83
CA ASN A 336 -17.15 -2.41 14.28
C ASN A 336 -17.34 -2.13 15.78
N GLN A 337 -17.98 -3.04 16.54
CA GLN A 337 -18.25 -2.82 17.96
C GLN A 337 -16.99 -2.49 18.76
N SER A 338 -15.89 -3.23 18.56
CA SER A 338 -14.61 -2.96 19.23
C SER A 338 -14.02 -1.60 18.87
N LEU A 339 -14.23 -1.11 17.65
CA LEU A 339 -13.81 0.24 17.26
C LEU A 339 -14.67 1.32 17.90
N ILE A 340 -15.98 1.09 18.06
CA ILE A 340 -16.86 1.99 18.81
C ILE A 340 -16.42 2.08 20.26
N ASP A 341 -16.12 0.94 20.90
CA ASP A 341 -15.65 0.91 22.29
C ASP A 341 -14.32 1.69 22.46
N GLN A 342 -13.42 1.57 21.47
CA GLN A 342 -12.19 2.37 21.44
C GLN A 342 -12.46 3.87 21.24
N VAL A 343 -13.42 4.24 20.38
CA VAL A 343 -13.83 5.64 20.21
C VAL A 343 -14.39 6.20 21.52
N LEU A 344 -15.25 5.48 22.23
CA LEU A 344 -15.76 5.91 23.54
C LEU A 344 -14.63 6.09 24.56
N SER A 345 -13.64 5.19 24.55
CA SER A 345 -12.48 5.26 25.45
C SER A 345 -11.56 6.45 25.13
N ALA A 346 -11.41 6.79 23.86
CA ALA A 346 -10.57 7.91 23.41
C ALA A 346 -11.23 9.29 23.60
N TYR A 347 -12.54 9.35 23.88
CA TYR A 347 -13.27 10.61 23.99
C TYR A 347 -12.70 11.56 25.04
N GLN A 348 -12.51 11.09 26.27
CA GLN A 348 -11.95 11.91 27.35
C GLN A 348 -10.50 12.34 27.04
N GLN A 349 -9.70 11.44 26.46
CA GLN A 349 -8.33 11.74 26.05
C GLN A 349 -8.30 12.90 25.05
N TRP A 350 -9.19 12.90 24.06
CA TRP A 350 -9.29 13.99 23.10
C TRP A 350 -9.84 15.29 23.70
N GLN A 351 -10.71 15.23 24.72
CA GLN A 351 -11.09 16.43 25.47
C GLN A 351 -9.87 17.06 26.16
N ILE A 352 -9.02 16.25 26.81
CA ILE A 352 -7.78 16.69 27.45
C ILE A 352 -6.82 17.27 26.41
N ILE A 353 -6.60 16.60 25.28
CA ILE A 353 -5.73 17.11 24.20
C ILE A 353 -6.25 18.45 23.68
N ASN A 354 -7.56 18.59 23.49
CA ASN A 354 -8.16 19.81 22.96
C ASN A 354 -8.00 21.02 23.90
N MET A 355 -7.80 20.82 25.21
CA MET A 355 -7.53 21.90 26.16
C MET A 355 -6.23 22.65 25.85
N ARG A 356 -5.26 22.03 25.17
CA ARG A 356 -4.01 22.68 24.72
C ARG A 356 -4.25 23.90 23.81
N LYS A 357 -5.42 23.97 23.16
CA LYS A 357 -5.79 25.09 22.29
C LYS A 357 -5.98 26.40 23.05
N VAL A 358 -6.29 26.32 24.35
CA VAL A 358 -6.59 27.49 25.20
C VAL A 358 -5.74 27.56 26.46
N TYR A 359 -5.17 26.44 26.92
CA TYR A 359 -4.33 26.37 28.11
C TYR A 359 -2.89 25.96 27.76
N THR A 360 -1.91 26.67 28.32
CA THR A 360 -0.51 26.21 28.37
C THR A 360 -0.28 25.28 29.56
N GLN A 361 -0.97 25.54 30.67
CA GLN A 361 -0.97 24.73 31.88
C GLN A 361 -2.37 24.74 32.50
N ILE A 362 -2.78 23.64 33.11
CA ILE A 362 -4.10 23.46 33.72
C ILE A 362 -4.02 22.51 34.92
N SER A 363 -4.73 22.82 36.01
CA SER A 363 -4.76 21.92 37.18
C SER A 363 -5.53 20.63 36.88
N VAL A 364 -5.12 19.52 37.47
CA VAL A 364 -5.82 18.23 37.34
C VAL A 364 -7.26 18.32 37.85
N SER A 365 -7.47 19.06 38.94
CA SER A 365 -8.81 19.35 39.47
C SER A 365 -9.74 20.00 38.44
N GLN A 366 -9.23 20.96 37.65
CA GLN A 366 -10.00 21.60 36.59
C GLN A 366 -10.26 20.64 35.42
N ILE A 367 -9.30 19.77 35.08
CA ILE A 367 -9.49 18.72 34.07
C ILE A 367 -10.59 17.75 34.50
N ALA A 368 -10.59 17.30 35.75
CA ALA A 368 -11.58 16.36 36.29
C ALA A 368 -13.01 16.93 36.22
N VAL A 369 -13.18 18.23 36.47
CA VAL A 369 -14.49 18.90 36.37
C VAL A 369 -14.90 19.18 34.92
N SER A 370 -13.94 19.44 34.03
CA SER A 370 -14.19 19.91 32.67
C SER A 370 -14.25 18.80 31.62
N THR A 371 -13.92 17.56 32.00
CA THR A 371 -13.95 16.39 31.10
C THR A 371 -14.87 15.32 31.64
N SER A 372 -15.31 14.42 30.75
CA SER A 372 -16.17 13.30 31.12
C SER A 372 -15.83 12.06 30.31
N SER A 373 -15.87 10.90 30.96
CA SER A 373 -15.75 9.61 30.29
C SER A 373 -17.03 9.27 29.54
N ALA A 374 -16.90 8.77 28.31
CA ALA A 374 -18.00 8.21 27.54
C ALA A 374 -18.10 6.67 27.66
N VAL A 375 -17.23 6.04 28.46
CA VAL A 375 -17.22 4.60 28.68
C VAL A 375 -18.40 4.18 29.57
N VAL A 376 -19.03 3.06 29.22
CA VAL A 376 -20.22 2.53 29.92
C VAL A 376 -19.92 2.23 31.38
N ASN A 377 -20.83 2.64 32.28
CA ASN A 377 -20.71 2.47 33.74
C ASN A 377 -19.47 3.14 34.37
N SER A 378 -18.90 4.16 33.74
CA SER A 378 -17.80 4.91 34.35
C SER A 378 -18.28 5.61 35.62
N PRO A 379 -17.56 5.47 36.75
CA PRO A 379 -17.79 6.31 37.92
C PRO A 379 -17.55 7.78 37.58
N GLN A 380 -17.98 8.69 38.46
CA GLN A 380 -17.56 10.09 38.35
C GLN A 380 -16.04 10.15 38.32
N THR A 381 -15.50 10.81 37.30
CA THR A 381 -14.06 10.98 37.10
C THR A 381 -13.43 11.61 38.35
N THR A 382 -12.59 10.86 39.04
CA THR A 382 -11.83 11.38 40.18
C THR A 382 -10.52 12.01 39.72
N GLU A 383 -9.89 12.83 40.58
CA GLU A 383 -8.58 13.41 40.24
C GLU A 383 -7.50 12.35 40.03
N ASP A 384 -7.50 11.27 40.82
CA ASP A 384 -6.59 10.13 40.68
C ASP A 384 -6.78 9.40 39.33
N ASP A 385 -8.03 9.24 38.87
CA ASP A 385 -8.32 8.65 37.57
C ASP A 385 -7.76 9.52 36.43
N VAL A 386 -7.87 10.85 36.56
CA VAL A 386 -7.33 11.80 35.57
C VAL A 386 -5.80 11.80 35.58
N VAL A 387 -5.16 11.72 36.74
CA VAL A 387 -3.70 11.57 36.83
C VAL A 387 -3.26 10.32 36.07
N THR A 388 -3.87 9.18 36.38
CA THR A 388 -3.55 7.89 35.74
C THR A 388 -3.78 7.96 34.23
N LEU A 389 -4.87 8.60 33.78
CA LEU A 389 -5.17 8.80 32.37
C LEU A 389 -4.11 9.66 31.68
N ILE A 390 -3.71 10.79 32.28
CA ILE A 390 -2.69 11.69 31.74
C ILE A 390 -1.34 10.99 31.64
N GLU A 391 -0.94 10.26 32.68
CA GLU A 391 0.31 9.48 32.68
C GLU A 391 0.31 8.47 31.53
N GLY A 392 -0.76 7.69 31.36
CA GLY A 392 -0.89 6.76 30.24
C GLY A 392 -0.90 7.44 28.86
N MET A 393 -1.49 8.64 28.75
CA MET A 393 -1.44 9.44 27.51
C MET A 393 -0.03 9.96 27.19
N ILE A 394 0.77 10.29 28.20
CA ILE A 394 2.16 10.71 28.04
C ILE A 394 3.04 9.51 27.67
N GLU A 395 2.90 8.39 28.37
CA GLU A 395 3.66 7.16 28.10
C GLU A 395 3.41 6.59 26.70
N SER A 396 2.15 6.61 26.24
CA SER A 396 1.78 6.20 24.88
C SER A 396 2.21 7.19 23.78
N GLY A 397 2.68 8.38 24.15
CA GLY A 397 3.04 9.45 23.21
C GLY A 397 1.85 10.17 22.59
N MET A 398 0.61 9.89 23.03
CA MET A 398 -0.60 10.56 22.57
C MET A 398 -0.65 12.03 23.02
N LEU A 399 -0.13 12.32 24.22
CA LEU A 399 -0.06 13.66 24.80
C LEU A 399 1.40 14.07 25.02
N LYS A 400 1.80 15.16 24.37
CA LYS A 400 3.07 15.83 24.66
C LYS A 400 2.89 16.81 25.80
N GLY A 401 3.33 16.44 27.00
CA GLY A 401 3.28 17.31 28.16
C GLY A 401 3.99 16.70 29.37
N GLU A 402 4.06 17.49 30.43
CA GLU A 402 4.62 17.08 31.72
C GLU A 402 3.55 17.23 32.81
N LEU A 403 3.40 16.19 33.64
CA LEU A 403 2.59 16.24 34.84
C LEU A 403 3.48 16.63 36.02
N HIS A 404 3.10 17.70 36.73
CA HIS A 404 3.79 18.14 37.93
C HIS A 404 2.90 17.95 39.14
N THR A 405 3.42 17.31 40.17
CA THR A 405 2.78 17.14 41.47
C THR A 405 3.46 18.08 42.48
N ALA A 406 2.69 18.99 43.08
CA ALA A 406 3.16 19.92 44.10
C ALA A 406 2.28 19.83 45.36
N GLU A 407 2.72 20.45 46.47
CA GLU A 407 1.95 20.51 47.72
C GLU A 407 0.58 21.19 47.54
N ASP A 408 0.47 22.12 46.57
CA ASP A 408 -0.77 22.84 46.23
C ASP A 408 -1.66 22.10 45.19
N GLY A 409 -1.30 20.87 44.80
CA GLY A 409 -2.03 20.03 43.86
C GLY A 409 -1.25 19.68 42.59
N ALA A 410 -1.84 18.83 41.74
CA ALA A 410 -1.26 18.40 40.47
C ALA A 410 -1.71 19.30 39.31
N TYR A 411 -0.81 19.58 38.37
CA TYR A 411 -1.14 20.29 37.13
C TYR A 411 -0.44 19.69 35.91
N LEU A 412 -1.13 19.74 34.78
CA LEU A 412 -0.61 19.35 33.47
C LEU A 412 -0.07 20.59 32.75
N LYS A 413 1.15 20.49 32.26
CA LYS A 413 1.76 21.49 31.37
C LYS A 413 1.86 20.92 29.96
N PHE A 414 1.18 21.55 29.01
CA PHE A 414 1.24 21.17 27.61
C PHE A 414 2.56 21.63 27.00
N HIS A 415 3.19 20.76 26.20
CA HIS A 415 4.30 21.15 25.35
C HIS A 415 3.77 21.66 24.01
N ALA A 416 4.49 22.60 23.40
CA ALA A 416 4.17 23.00 22.03
C ALA A 416 4.39 21.80 21.09
N ASP A 417 3.54 21.62 20.08
CA ASP A 417 3.71 20.55 19.08
C ASP A 417 5.07 20.66 18.36
N HIS A 418 5.64 21.86 18.32
CA HIS A 418 7.01 22.13 17.87
C HIS A 418 7.95 22.04 19.07
N ASP A 419 8.55 20.87 19.25
CA ASP A 419 9.72 20.72 20.11
C ASP A 419 10.77 21.75 19.68
N ARG A 420 11.38 22.45 20.65
CA ARG A 420 12.65 23.13 20.41
C ARG A 420 13.69 22.03 20.17
N LEU A 421 13.75 21.53 18.94
CA LEU A 421 14.72 20.54 18.51
C LEU A 421 16.12 21.10 18.82
N THR A 422 17.00 20.24 19.32
CA THR A 422 18.41 20.61 19.40
C THR A 422 18.92 20.91 17.98
N GLU A 423 19.94 21.75 17.84
CA GLU A 423 20.54 22.03 16.53
C GLU A 423 20.97 20.73 15.82
N GLN A 424 21.43 19.74 16.60
CA GLN A 424 21.80 18.43 16.09
C GLN A 424 20.61 17.61 15.57
N ASP A 425 19.50 17.57 16.31
CA ASP A 425 18.30 16.84 15.87
C ASP A 425 17.61 17.53 14.69
N PHE A 426 17.62 18.86 14.67
CA PHE A 426 17.17 19.64 13.54
C PHE A 426 18.02 19.39 12.29
N ALA A 427 19.36 19.37 12.43
CA ALA A 427 20.27 19.03 11.33
C ALA A 427 20.03 17.60 10.81
N ARG A 428 19.79 16.62 11.69
CA ARG A 428 19.41 15.25 11.30
C ARG A 428 18.09 15.23 10.53
N GLN A 429 17.08 15.95 11.00
CA GLN A 429 15.78 16.03 10.32
C GLN A 429 15.91 16.66 8.93
N ILE A 430 16.69 17.74 8.79
CA ILE A 430 16.99 18.34 7.48
C ILE A 430 17.69 17.34 6.56
N ALA A 431 18.72 16.64 7.05
CA ALA A 431 19.43 15.65 6.26
C ALA A 431 18.49 14.53 5.78
N GLN A 432 17.60 14.05 6.66
CA GLN A 432 16.59 13.05 6.31
C GLN A 432 15.60 13.58 5.28
N SER A 433 15.07 14.79 5.47
CA SER A 433 14.17 15.43 4.51
C SER A 433 14.85 15.62 3.14
N HIS A 434 16.13 16.00 3.11
CA HIS A 434 16.91 16.11 1.87
C HIS A 434 17.04 14.76 1.16
N LEU A 435 17.30 13.66 1.88
CA LEU A 435 17.34 12.32 1.31
C LEU A 435 15.98 11.91 0.72
N ILE A 436 14.88 12.18 1.43
CA ILE A 436 13.52 11.89 0.95
C ILE A 436 13.22 12.71 -0.32
N ILE A 437 13.48 14.02 -0.31
CA ILE A 437 13.26 14.90 -1.46
C ILE A 437 14.11 14.45 -2.66
N SER A 438 15.36 14.05 -2.43
CA SER A 438 16.22 13.55 -3.49
C SER A 438 15.69 12.24 -4.08
N SER A 439 15.18 11.32 -3.25
CA SER A 439 14.58 10.05 -3.69
C SER A 439 13.32 10.30 -4.53
N VAL A 440 12.37 11.09 -4.00
CA VAL A 440 11.14 11.46 -4.70
C VAL A 440 11.45 12.22 -5.98
N GLY A 441 12.49 13.07 -5.98
CA GLY A 441 12.95 13.76 -7.18
C GLY A 441 13.41 12.82 -8.29
N LYS A 442 14.11 11.72 -7.95
CA LYS A 442 14.50 10.70 -8.93
C LYS A 442 13.29 9.96 -9.49
N GLU A 443 12.35 9.57 -8.64
CA GLU A 443 11.11 8.91 -9.08
C GLU A 443 10.27 9.83 -9.98
N TYR A 444 10.16 11.10 -9.62
CA TYR A 444 9.49 12.10 -10.43
C TYR A 444 10.14 12.24 -11.81
N GLN A 445 11.47 12.30 -11.88
CA GLN A 445 12.21 12.32 -13.15
C GLN A 445 11.90 11.09 -14.01
N LEU A 446 11.93 9.89 -13.42
CA LEU A 446 11.60 8.65 -14.12
C LEU A 446 10.18 8.66 -14.69
N VAL A 447 9.19 9.11 -13.91
CA VAL A 447 7.80 9.22 -14.37
C VAL A 447 7.67 10.28 -15.46
N ASN A 448 8.36 11.42 -15.32
CA ASN A 448 8.37 12.48 -16.32
C ASN A 448 8.97 12.01 -17.64
N ASP A 449 10.10 11.29 -17.61
CA ASP A 449 10.75 10.72 -18.78
C ASP A 449 9.83 9.70 -19.46
N TYR A 450 9.18 8.84 -18.69
CA TYR A 450 8.21 7.88 -19.21
C TYR A 450 7.00 8.57 -19.88
N LEU A 451 6.42 9.59 -19.24
CA LEU A 451 5.29 10.33 -19.78
C LEU A 451 5.68 11.14 -21.03
N SER A 452 6.84 11.78 -21.03
CA SER A 452 7.36 12.54 -22.17
C SER A 452 7.68 11.65 -23.38
N GLY A 453 8.05 10.38 -23.14
CA GLY A 453 8.21 9.38 -24.20
C GLY A 453 6.89 8.81 -24.75
N ASN A 454 5.77 9.06 -24.08
CA ASN A 454 4.45 8.56 -24.48
C ASN A 454 3.78 9.52 -25.46
N ARG A 455 3.61 9.07 -26.71
CA ARG A 455 3.06 9.88 -27.80
C ARG A 455 1.66 10.41 -27.49
N GLU A 456 0.81 9.61 -26.85
CA GLU A 456 -0.55 10.02 -26.49
C GLU A 456 -0.54 11.16 -25.46
N TYR A 457 0.37 11.10 -24.49
CA TYR A 457 0.57 12.16 -23.50
C TYR A 457 1.13 13.43 -24.15
N VAL A 458 2.15 13.31 -25.00
CA VAL A 458 2.70 14.46 -25.75
C VAL A 458 1.61 15.14 -26.58
N ASN A 459 0.78 14.37 -27.28
CA ASN A 459 -0.35 14.90 -28.04
C ASN A 459 -1.39 15.59 -27.14
N HIS A 460 -1.63 15.06 -25.93
CA HIS A 460 -2.50 15.68 -24.95
C HIS A 460 -1.94 17.01 -24.46
N VAL A 461 -0.67 17.06 -24.07
CA VAL A 461 0.01 18.29 -23.62
C VAL A 461 -0.01 19.36 -24.72
N VAL A 462 0.29 19.00 -25.96
CA VAL A 462 0.21 19.92 -27.12
C VAL A 462 -1.23 20.44 -27.32
N ARG A 463 -2.24 19.60 -27.09
CA ARG A 463 -3.64 20.00 -27.20
C ARG A 463 -4.06 20.95 -26.07
N GLU A 464 -3.64 20.69 -24.85
CA GLU A 464 -3.91 21.54 -23.69
C GLU A 464 -3.20 22.90 -23.85
N GLN A 465 -1.94 22.93 -24.29
CA GLN A 465 -1.25 24.18 -24.58
C GLN A 465 -2.03 25.03 -25.60
N LYS A 466 -2.50 24.41 -26.70
CA LYS A 466 -3.35 25.09 -27.69
C LYS A 466 -4.72 25.55 -27.15
N ARG A 467 -5.22 24.97 -26.05
CA ARG A 467 -6.45 25.42 -25.39
C ARG A 467 -6.14 26.64 -24.53
N PHE A 468 -5.08 26.59 -23.73
CA PHE A 468 -4.60 27.73 -22.96
C PHE A 468 -4.27 28.94 -23.85
N ASP A 469 -3.55 28.73 -24.96
CA ASP A 469 -3.22 29.80 -25.91
C ASP A 469 -4.49 30.44 -26.53
N LYS A 470 -5.60 29.70 -26.61
CA LYS A 470 -6.91 30.19 -27.10
C LYS A 470 -7.78 30.81 -26.02
N GLU A 471 -7.57 30.44 -24.75
CA GLU A 471 -8.30 31.00 -23.59
C GLU A 471 -7.63 32.28 -23.08
N GLU A 472 -6.32 32.47 -23.28
CA GLU A 472 -5.65 33.76 -23.06
C GLU A 472 -6.00 34.80 -24.14
N GLU A 473 -6.45 34.37 -25.32
CA GLU A 473 -7.10 35.25 -26.31
C GLU A 473 -8.56 35.54 -25.91
N ASP A 474 -8.78 36.18 -24.74
CA ASP A 474 -10.14 36.52 -24.30
C ASP A 474 -10.74 37.71 -25.11
N PRO A 475 -12.03 37.64 -25.48
CA PRO A 475 -12.71 38.37 -26.54
C PRO A 475 -13.32 39.68 -26.03
N THR A 476 -12.52 40.50 -25.34
CA THR A 476 -12.93 41.85 -24.91
C THR A 476 -12.56 42.94 -25.91
N GLY A 477 -11.71 42.65 -26.91
CA GLY A 477 -11.31 43.61 -27.95
C GLY A 477 -12.26 43.75 -29.16
N SER A 478 -13.33 42.94 -29.25
CA SER A 478 -14.21 42.93 -30.45
C SER A 478 -15.55 43.66 -30.27
N PHE A 479 -15.90 44.10 -29.05
CA PHE A 479 -17.16 44.83 -28.82
C PHE A 479 -16.99 46.36 -28.83
N GLU A 480 -15.76 46.86 -28.66
CA GLU A 480 -15.48 48.30 -28.59
C GLU A 480 -15.19 48.90 -29.98
N SER A 481 -14.77 48.10 -30.97
CA SER A 481 -14.50 48.56 -32.34
C SER A 481 -15.74 48.69 -33.24
N GLN A 482 -16.95 48.52 -32.69
CA GLN A 482 -18.21 48.58 -33.47
C GLN A 482 -19.19 49.64 -32.97
N ILE A 483 -18.84 50.45 -31.95
CA ILE A 483 -19.78 51.42 -31.34
C ILE A 483 -19.35 52.89 -31.58
N GLU A 484 -18.15 53.18 -32.11
CA GLU A 484 -17.63 54.57 -32.19
C GLU A 484 -17.57 55.25 -33.57
N ASP A 485 -18.11 54.68 -34.65
CA ASP A 485 -17.91 55.23 -36.02
C ASP A 485 -19.18 55.55 -36.85
N GLU A 486 -20.36 55.69 -36.25
CA GLU A 486 -21.56 56.16 -36.96
C GLU A 486 -22.42 57.11 -36.11
N ASP A 487 -21.90 58.28 -35.74
CA ASP A 487 -22.69 59.52 -35.70
C ASP A 487 -21.86 60.70 -35.19
N LEU A 488 -21.03 61.30 -36.05
CA LEU A 488 -20.66 62.71 -35.91
C LEU A 488 -19.90 63.20 -37.14
N MET A 489 -20.62 63.80 -38.11
CA MET A 489 -20.15 64.98 -38.87
C MET A 489 -21.31 65.68 -39.61
N THR A 490 -21.86 66.67 -38.91
CA THR A 490 -22.22 68.04 -39.36
C THR A 490 -22.35 68.34 -40.86
N GLY A 491 -23.47 68.99 -41.23
CA GLY A 491 -23.56 69.78 -42.46
C GLY A 491 -24.93 70.43 -42.68
N ILE A 492 -25.08 71.68 -42.22
CA ILE A 492 -26.28 72.51 -42.39
C ILE A 492 -26.30 73.13 -43.81
N ILE A 493 -27.52 73.39 -44.33
CA ILE A 493 -27.98 74.39 -45.33
C ILE A 493 -27.95 73.99 -46.82
N ALA A 494 -29.13 73.87 -47.45
CA ALA A 494 -29.67 74.90 -48.37
C ALA A 494 -31.05 74.55 -48.94
N THR A 495 -31.80 75.62 -49.17
CA THR A 495 -33.18 75.79 -49.64
C THR A 495 -33.52 75.21 -51.01
N GLY A 496 -34.78 74.79 -51.15
CA GLY A 496 -35.52 74.59 -52.39
C GLY A 496 -36.98 74.30 -52.09
#